data_AF-A0A7I7X4B9-F1
#
_entry.id   AF-A0A7I7X4B9-F1
#
_cell.length_a   1.000
_cell.length_b   1.000
_cell.length_c   1.000
_cell.angle_alpha   90.00
_cell.angle_beta   90.00
_cell.angle_gamma   90.00
#
_symmetry.space_group_name_H-M   'P 1'
#
loop_
_entity.id
_entity.type
_entity.pdbx_description
1 polymer ?
#
loop_
_entity_poly.entity_id
_entity_poly.type
_entity_poly.pdbx_seq_one_letter_code
_entity_poly.pdbx_strand_id
1 'polypeptide(L)'
;MARLRELAGQAGVDVVDADVAAMPVGRRHVRLLITGSESDVRELGMRLCASAFNTTAEPGVVTYLSRGTDDDVHGVLAGLGLAGEIVRVPGPDGLDVVHVTVAEPGLQRVGESRVHTALEASLNCEVHLHAR
;
A
#
# COMPACT_ATOMS: atom_id res chain seq x y z
N MET A 1 17.49 4.82 -8.35
CA MET A 1 16.04 4.51 -8.29
C MET A 1 15.65 3.32 -9.15
N ALA A 2 15.88 3.32 -10.47
CA ALA A 2 15.52 2.18 -11.34
C ALA A 2 16.05 0.83 -10.82
N ARG A 3 17.35 0.75 -10.51
CA ARG A 3 17.98 -0.45 -9.95
C ARG A 3 17.38 -0.89 -8.60
N LEU A 4 17.00 0.05 -7.74
CA LEU A 4 16.35 -0.25 -6.47
C LEU A 4 14.98 -0.89 -6.70
N ARG A 5 14.17 -0.34 -7.62
CA ARG A 5 12.84 -0.89 -7.94
C ARG A 5 12.92 -2.31 -8.50
N GLU A 6 13.91 -2.57 -9.34
CA GLU A 6 14.15 -3.91 -9.88
C GLU A 6 14.47 -4.92 -8.77
N LEU A 7 15.45 -4.61 -7.91
CA LEU A 7 15.84 -5.49 -6.80
C LEU A 7 14.72 -5.67 -5.78
N ALA A 8 13.99 -4.59 -5.47
CA ALA A 8 12.87 -4.62 -4.54
C ALA A 8 11.72 -5.47 -5.08
N GLY A 9 11.35 -5.34 -6.36
CA GLY A 9 10.32 -6.15 -6.98
C GLY A 9 10.64 -7.65 -6.96
N GLN A 10 11.91 -8.04 -7.16
CA GLN A 10 12.36 -9.43 -7.02
C GLN A 10 12.23 -9.98 -5.59
N ALA A 11 12.27 -9.09 -4.60
CA ALA A 11 12.13 -9.43 -3.18
C ALA A 11 10.69 -9.25 -2.65
N GLY A 12 9.72 -8.91 -3.50
CA GLY A 12 8.35 -8.61 -3.06
C GLY A 12 8.24 -7.34 -2.20
N VAL A 13 9.13 -6.37 -2.42
CA VAL A 13 9.20 -5.10 -1.69
C VAL A 13 8.71 -3.97 -2.58
N ASP A 14 7.81 -3.14 -2.06
CA ASP A 14 7.35 -1.95 -2.77
C ASP A 14 8.30 -0.77 -2.49
N VAL A 15 8.61 0.00 -3.53
CA VAL A 15 9.37 1.25 -3.41
C VAL A 15 8.40 2.42 -3.51
N VAL A 16 8.28 3.21 -2.45
CA VAL A 16 7.48 4.43 -2.49
C VAL A 16 8.22 5.46 -3.32
N ASP A 17 7.55 6.03 -4.31
CA ASP A 17 8.20 6.94 -5.24
C ASP A 17 8.73 8.20 -4.53
N ALA A 18 9.91 8.64 -4.96
CA ALA A 18 10.59 9.79 -4.39
C ALA A 18 11.57 10.38 -5.40
N ASP A 19 11.55 11.69 -5.58
CA ASP A 19 12.58 12.40 -6.32
C ASP A 19 13.83 12.60 -5.46
N VAL A 20 14.61 11.53 -5.33
CA VAL A 20 15.86 11.54 -4.57
C VAL A 20 16.89 12.50 -5.17
N ALA A 21 16.80 12.80 -6.47
CA ALA A 21 17.73 13.71 -7.13
C ALA A 21 17.47 15.16 -6.73
N ALA A 22 16.21 15.54 -6.51
CA ALA A 22 15.81 16.84 -6.00
C ALA A 22 16.12 17.05 -4.50
N MET A 23 16.41 15.97 -3.74
CA MET A 23 16.75 16.09 -2.32
C MET A 23 18.19 16.59 -2.10
N PRO A 24 18.44 17.42 -1.06
CA PRO A 24 19.80 17.80 -0.65
C PRO A 24 20.66 16.57 -0.36
N VAL A 25 21.95 16.62 -0.73
CA VAL A 25 22.87 15.47 -0.67
C VAL A 25 22.86 14.78 0.71
N GLY A 26 22.87 15.54 1.81
CA GLY A 26 22.85 15.00 3.18
C GLY A 26 21.48 14.58 3.72
N ARG A 27 20.41 14.66 2.92
CA ARG A 27 19.02 14.33 3.31
C ARG A 27 18.33 13.39 2.33
N ARG A 28 19.08 12.79 1.41
CA ARG A 28 18.56 11.79 0.47
C ARG A 28 18.08 10.57 1.24
N HIS A 29 16.83 10.22 1.03
CA HIS A 29 16.23 9.04 1.62
C HIS A 29 15.30 8.37 0.61
N VAL A 30 15.07 7.08 0.81
CA VAL A 30 14.08 6.30 0.10
C VAL A 30 13.18 5.64 1.12
N ARG A 31 11.93 5.37 0.73
CA ARG A 31 10.97 4.64 1.55
C ARG A 31 10.67 3.31 0.87
N LEU A 32 10.67 2.25 1.67
CA LEU A 32 10.38 0.87 1.25
C LEU A 32 9.22 0.35 2.10
N LEU A 33 8.31 -0.39 1.49
CA LEU A 33 7.30 -1.17 2.20
C LEU A 33 7.67 -2.63 2.11
N ILE A 34 7.92 -3.23 3.27
CA ILE A 34 8.42 -4.60 3.40
C ILE A 34 7.51 -5.34 4.37
N THR A 35 7.00 -6.49 3.96
CA THR A 35 6.27 -7.40 4.85
C THR A 35 7.26 -8.25 5.63
N GLY A 36 7.17 -8.25 6.96
CA GLY A 36 8.03 -9.06 7.82
C GLY A 36 8.14 -8.51 9.24
N SER A 37 9.00 -9.14 10.05
CA SER A 37 9.36 -8.62 11.37
C SER A 37 10.28 -7.40 11.25
N GLU A 38 10.37 -6.57 12.29
CA GLU A 38 11.20 -5.35 12.25
C GLU A 38 12.68 -5.65 11.92
N SER A 39 13.24 -6.73 12.47
CA SER A 39 14.63 -7.13 12.18
C SER A 39 14.82 -7.48 10.70
N ASP A 40 13.89 -8.24 10.13
CA ASP A 40 13.95 -8.68 8.73
C ASP A 40 13.81 -7.48 7.79
N VAL A 41 12.89 -6.56 8.12
CA VAL A 41 12.63 -5.33 7.36
C VAL A 41 13.87 -4.44 7.30
N ARG A 42 14.55 -4.23 8.43
CA ARG A 42 15.77 -3.40 8.49
C ARG A 42 16.90 -4.01 7.67
N GLU A 43 17.19 -5.29 7.86
CA GLU A 43 18.28 -5.98 7.16
C GLU A 43 18.04 -6.01 5.65
N LEU A 44 16.83 -6.40 5.22
CA LEU A 44 16.48 -6.44 3.81
C LEU A 44 16.54 -5.05 3.16
N GLY A 45 15.97 -4.03 3.82
CA GLY A 45 15.99 -2.66 3.31
C GLY A 45 17.41 -2.11 3.14
N MET A 46 18.28 -2.29 4.14
CA MET A 46 19.68 -1.86 4.07
C MET A 46 20.43 -2.58 2.94
N ARG A 47 20.25 -3.90 2.81
CA ARG A 47 20.87 -4.71 1.76
C ARG A 47 20.44 -4.28 0.35
N LEU A 48 19.14 -4.03 0.15
CA LEU A 48 18.60 -3.54 -1.13
C LEU A 48 19.18 -2.17 -1.48
N CYS A 49 19.19 -1.23 -0.53
CA CYS A 49 19.75 0.11 -0.73
C CYS A 49 21.26 0.08 -1.00
N ALA A 50 22.03 -0.68 -0.22
CA ALA A 50 23.47 -0.81 -0.41
C ALA A 50 23.79 -1.36 -1.81
N SER A 51 23.05 -2.39 -2.25
CA SER A 51 23.20 -2.99 -3.57
C SER A 51 22.80 -2.05 -4.71
N ALA A 52 21.75 -1.24 -4.50
CA ALA A 52 21.23 -0.35 -5.55
C ALA A 52 22.03 0.95 -5.72
N PHE A 53 22.64 1.46 -4.65
CA PHE A 53 23.30 2.76 -4.64
C PHE A 53 24.82 2.69 -4.41
N ASN A 54 25.36 1.50 -4.14
CA ASN A 54 26.77 1.30 -3.82
C ASN A 54 27.25 2.23 -2.68
N THR A 55 26.45 2.31 -1.62
CA THR A 55 26.68 3.16 -0.45
C THR A 55 26.38 2.40 0.82
N THR A 56 26.97 2.81 1.94
CA THR A 56 26.52 2.36 3.27
C THR A 56 25.19 3.05 3.56
N ALA A 57 24.09 2.32 3.51
CA ALA A 57 22.76 2.82 3.85
C ALA A 57 22.59 2.79 5.38
N GLU A 58 22.15 3.90 5.96
CA GLU A 58 21.76 3.97 7.37
C GLU A 58 20.25 3.72 7.48
N PRO A 59 19.79 2.91 8.45
CA PRO A 59 18.36 2.69 8.65
C PRO A 59 17.70 3.98 9.14
N GLY A 60 16.62 4.37 8.46
CA GLY A 60 15.72 5.40 8.95
C GLY A 60 14.82 4.89 10.09
N VAL A 61 13.81 5.69 10.41
CA VAL A 61 12.71 5.27 11.29
C VAL A 61 11.93 4.15 10.58
N VAL A 62 11.70 3.05 11.29
CA VAL A 62 10.78 2.00 10.84
C VAL A 62 9.42 2.30 11.45
N THR A 63 8.42 2.44 10.60
CA THR A 63 7.03 2.65 11.00
C THR A 63 6.18 1.50 10.47
N TYR A 64 5.14 1.13 11.22
CA TYR A 64 4.15 0.18 10.74
C TYR A 64 3.09 0.90 9.91
N LEU A 65 2.76 0.35 8.74
CA LEU A 65 1.68 0.80 7.90
C LEU A 65 0.57 -0.24 7.94
N SER A 66 -0.59 0.14 8.46
CA SER A 66 -1.80 -0.68 8.32
C SER A 66 -2.27 -0.55 6.88
N ARG A 67 -2.20 -1.64 6.12
CA ARG A 67 -2.63 -1.72 4.72
C ARG A 67 -3.56 -2.92 4.60
N GLY A 68 -4.85 -2.65 4.49
CA GLY A 68 -5.82 -3.72 4.27
C GLY A 68 -5.62 -4.40 2.92
N THR A 69 -5.91 -5.69 2.90
CA THR A 69 -5.83 -6.59 1.74
C THR A 69 -7.16 -6.69 1.02
N ASP A 70 -7.18 -7.38 -0.11
CA ASP A 70 -8.44 -7.65 -0.82
C ASP A 70 -9.33 -8.63 -0.06
N ASP A 71 -8.74 -9.47 0.81
CA ASP A 71 -9.50 -10.32 1.73
C ASP A 71 -10.29 -9.50 2.75
N ASP A 72 -9.75 -8.37 3.21
CA ASP A 72 -10.46 -7.45 4.09
C ASP A 72 -11.67 -6.81 3.39
N VAL A 73 -11.52 -6.44 2.10
CA VAL A 73 -12.64 -5.96 1.27
C VAL A 73 -13.72 -7.02 1.18
N HIS A 74 -13.35 -8.25 0.82
CA HIS A 74 -14.28 -9.36 0.70
C HIS A 74 -14.98 -9.67 2.04
N GLY A 75 -14.26 -9.61 3.16
CA GLY A 75 -14.81 -9.77 4.50
C GLY A 75 -15.86 -8.71 4.84
N VAL A 76 -15.57 -7.44 4.57
CA VAL A 76 -16.51 -6.32 4.77
C VAL A 76 -17.76 -6.50 3.91
N LEU A 77 -17.60 -6.77 2.61
CA LEU A 77 -18.73 -6.94 1.69
C LEU A 77 -19.59 -8.14 2.10
N ALA A 78 -18.98 -9.28 2.43
CA ALA A 78 -19.70 -10.47 2.89
C ALA A 78 -20.49 -10.20 4.18
N GLY A 79 -19.90 -9.47 5.15
CA GLY A 79 -20.58 -9.05 6.38
C GLY A 79 -21.81 -8.17 6.15
N LEU A 80 -21.90 -7.48 5.02
CA LEU A 80 -23.04 -6.66 4.59
C LEU A 80 -24.00 -7.41 3.64
N GLY A 81 -23.70 -8.67 3.31
CA GLY A 81 -24.43 -9.47 2.32
C GLY A 81 -24.27 -8.92 0.90
N LEU A 82 -23.08 -8.41 0.58
CA LEU A 82 -22.70 -7.87 -0.72
C LEU A 82 -21.54 -8.69 -1.32
N ALA A 83 -21.37 -8.56 -2.63
CA ALA A 83 -20.21 -9.01 -3.37
C ALA A 83 -19.81 -7.90 -4.35
N GLY A 84 -18.53 -7.84 -4.72
CA GLY A 84 -18.03 -6.78 -5.58
C GLY A 84 -16.71 -7.14 -6.24
N GLU A 85 -16.37 -6.35 -7.25
CA GLU A 85 -15.10 -6.40 -7.98
C GLU A 85 -14.14 -5.37 -7.37
N ILE A 86 -12.86 -5.73 -7.30
CA ILE A 86 -11.83 -4.93 -6.63
C ILE A 86 -10.75 -4.60 -7.65
N VAL A 87 -10.37 -3.32 -7.70
CA VAL A 87 -9.19 -2.86 -8.42
C VAL A 87 -8.37 -2.01 -7.46
N ARG A 88 -7.11 -2.39 -7.25
CA ARG A 88 -6.17 -1.70 -6.38
C ARG A 88 -5.13 -0.96 -7.22
N VAL A 89 -4.97 0.32 -6.96
CA VAL A 89 -4.00 1.17 -7.65
C VAL A 89 -3.02 1.72 -6.61
N PRO A 90 -1.70 1.64 -6.85
CA PRO A 90 -0.73 2.28 -5.97
C PRO A 90 -0.97 3.80 -5.92
N GLY A 91 -1.23 4.34 -4.73
CA GLY A 91 -1.41 5.77 -4.52
C GLY A 91 -0.10 6.48 -4.18
N PRO A 92 -0.16 7.82 -4.05
CA PRO A 92 0.96 8.59 -3.52
C PRO A 92 1.25 8.12 -2.09
N ASP A 93 2.52 8.13 -1.70
CA ASP A 93 2.97 7.74 -0.35
C ASP A 93 2.91 6.25 0.02
N GLY A 94 2.58 5.37 -0.93
CA GLY A 94 2.58 3.92 -0.69
C GLY A 94 1.31 3.40 -0.01
N LEU A 95 0.29 4.25 0.09
CA LEU A 95 -1.08 3.85 0.36
C LEU A 95 -1.78 3.56 -0.96
N ASP A 96 -2.48 2.44 -1.07
CA ASP A 96 -3.28 2.19 -2.28
C ASP A 96 -4.54 3.03 -2.29
N VAL A 97 -5.06 3.25 -3.50
CA VAL A 97 -6.44 3.64 -3.72
C VAL A 97 -7.20 2.40 -4.18
N VAL A 98 -8.25 2.04 -3.45
CA VAL A 98 -9.03 0.83 -3.71
C VAL A 98 -10.36 1.19 -4.34
N HIS A 99 -10.58 0.73 -5.57
CA HIS A 99 -11.84 0.85 -6.28
C HIS A 99 -12.66 -0.41 -6.05
N VAL A 100 -13.86 -0.26 -5.52
CA VAL A 100 -14.79 -1.37 -5.27
C VAL A 100 -16.05 -1.14 -6.09
N THR A 101 -16.41 -2.10 -6.94
CA THR A 101 -17.64 -2.03 -7.74
C THR A 101 -18.66 -3.04 -7.23
N VAL A 102 -19.84 -2.58 -6.84
CA VAL A 102 -20.92 -3.39 -6.24
C VAL A 102 -22.21 -3.21 -7.04
N ALA A 103 -23.07 -4.23 -7.04
CA ALA A 103 -24.38 -4.13 -7.69
C ALA A 103 -25.27 -3.06 -7.01
N GLU A 104 -25.87 -2.17 -7.81
CA GLU A 104 -26.69 -1.06 -7.34
C GLU A 104 -27.82 -1.49 -6.38
N PRO A 105 -28.59 -2.57 -6.63
CA PRO A 105 -29.64 -3.00 -5.70
C PRO A 105 -29.13 -3.37 -4.31
N GLY A 106 -27.91 -3.91 -4.23
CA GLY A 106 -27.27 -4.22 -2.96
C GLY A 106 -26.89 -2.95 -2.20
N LEU A 107 -26.37 -1.95 -2.93
CA LEU A 107 -25.97 -0.67 -2.38
C LEU A 107 -27.16 0.13 -1.84
N GLN A 108 -28.28 0.16 -2.57
CA GLN A 108 -29.52 0.80 -2.12
C GLN A 108 -30.09 0.14 -0.85
N ARG A 109 -29.96 -1.19 -0.73
CA ARG A 109 -30.44 -1.94 0.44
C ARG A 109 -29.62 -1.67 1.71
N VAL A 110 -28.30 -1.57 1.59
CA VAL A 110 -27.38 -1.42 2.73
C VAL A 110 -27.13 0.06 3.07
N GLY A 111 -27.14 0.92 2.05
CA GLY A 111 -26.74 2.31 2.09
C GLY A 111 -25.28 2.50 1.68
N GLU A 112 -25.05 3.34 0.67
CA GLU A 112 -23.71 3.60 0.11
C GLU A 112 -22.71 4.08 1.16
N SER A 113 -23.08 5.09 1.96
CA SER A 113 -22.20 5.62 3.01
C SER A 113 -21.79 4.56 4.02
N ARG A 114 -22.68 3.60 4.34
CA ARG A 114 -22.36 2.52 5.28
C ARG A 114 -21.32 1.57 4.72
N VAL A 115 -21.44 1.22 3.44
CA VAL A 115 -20.45 0.36 2.76
C VAL A 115 -19.11 1.09 2.67
N HIS A 116 -19.14 2.34 2.23
CA HIS A 116 -17.95 3.17 2.06
C HIS A 116 -17.18 3.35 3.39
N THR A 117 -17.86 3.77 4.47
CA THR A 117 -17.23 3.91 5.79
C THR A 117 -16.66 2.61 6.33
N ALA A 118 -17.35 1.47 6.13
CA ALA A 118 -16.86 0.18 6.57
C ALA A 118 -15.57 -0.23 5.84
N LEU A 119 -15.51 0.02 4.53
CA LEU A 119 -14.33 -0.26 3.71
C LEU A 119 -13.15 0.64 4.09
N GLU A 120 -13.35 1.96 4.20
CA GLU A 120 -12.27 2.88 4.58
C GLU A 120 -11.68 2.56 5.96
N ALA A 121 -12.55 2.25 6.94
CA ALA A 121 -12.12 1.89 8.28
C ALA A 121 -11.32 0.57 8.31
N SER A 122 -11.72 -0.42 7.49
CA SER A 122 -11.04 -1.71 7.41
C SER A 122 -9.71 -1.62 6.68
N LEU A 123 -9.65 -0.84 5.59
CA LEU A 123 -8.49 -0.81 4.71
C LEU A 123 -7.44 0.23 5.13
N ASN A 124 -7.84 1.25 5.89
CA ASN A 124 -7.01 2.41 6.24
C ASN A 124 -6.42 3.12 5.01
N CYS A 125 -7.19 3.16 3.92
CA CYS A 125 -6.80 3.80 2.68
C CYS A 125 -8.02 4.44 2.00
N GLU A 126 -7.75 5.23 0.95
CA GLU A 126 -8.82 5.81 0.15
C GLU A 126 -9.60 4.72 -0.59
N VAL A 127 -10.92 4.82 -0.55
CA VAL A 127 -11.83 3.90 -1.23
C VAL A 127 -12.74 4.66 -2.17
N HIS A 128 -12.78 4.24 -3.43
CA HIS A 128 -13.80 4.68 -4.38
C HIS A 128 -14.82 3.57 -4.57
N LEU A 129 -16.05 3.82 -4.15
CA LEU A 129 -17.16 2.90 -4.32
C LEU A 129 -17.93 3.24 -5.60
N HIS A 130 -18.17 2.23 -6.43
CA HIS A 130 -18.89 2.34 -7.70
C HIS A 130 -20.10 1.42 -7.69
N ALA A 131 -21.19 1.89 -8.29
CA ALA A 131 -22.36 1.07 -8.56
C ALA A 131 -22.33 0.54 -10.01
N ARG A 132 -22.75 -0.71 -10.20
CA ARG A 132 -23.01 -1.32 -11.51
C ARG A 132 -24.47 -1.73 -11.66
#